data_AF-A0A0D2RK79-F1
#
_entry.id   AF-A0A0D2RK79-F1
#
_cell.length_a   1.000
_cell.length_b   1.000
_cell.length_c   1.000
_cell.angle_alpha   90.00
_cell.angle_beta   90.00
_cell.angle_gamma   90.00
#
_symmetry.space_group_name_H-M   'P 1'
#
loop_
_entity.id
_entity.type
_entity.pdbx_description
1 polymer ?
#
loop_
_entity_poly.entity_id
_entity_poly.type
_entity_poly.pdbx_seq_one_letter_code
_entity_poly.pdbx_strand_id
1 'polypeptide(L)'
;MEVVASAPGKVLMTGGYLILERPNAGIVLSTNARFYAIVKPIHEDVKPESWAWSWTDVKLTSPQLSRESMYKLSQKHLTLQCVSSSESRNPFVENAIQYTVAAAHATFDKNKKEALDKVLLQGLDITILGCNDFYSYRNQIEALGLPLTPEALATLPPFTSITFNSEESNGGNCKPEVAKTGLGSSAAMTTAVVAALLHYLGVVNLSTSSADQHQENKNSTDLDIVHMIAQSAHCIAQGKVGSGFDVSSAVYGSQRYVRFSPEVLSAAQAAVKGMPLEEVIGNILNGKWDHDRTEFSLPPLMTLLLGEPGTGGSSTPSMVGAVKKWQKADPENSQETWRKLADANSELEIQLNMLRKLAKEHWDAYKCVIDNCSRLKPAKWMEGVTEPIKAEVVKVLLKAREVMLEIRNHMRTMGEAAGVPNPNHRLNFWMLL
;
A
#
# COMPACT_ATOMS: atom_id res chain seq x y z
N MET A 1 -11.54 -20.90 15.65
CA MET A 1 -11.61 -20.49 14.22
C MET A 1 -10.43 -19.57 13.97
N GLU A 2 -9.71 -19.76 12.87
CA GLU A 2 -8.56 -18.93 12.49
C GLU A 2 -8.85 -18.28 11.14
N VAL A 3 -8.53 -16.99 11.01
CA VAL A 3 -8.68 -16.23 9.77
C VAL A 3 -7.31 -15.72 9.34
N VAL A 4 -6.96 -15.97 8.08
CA VAL A 4 -5.76 -15.42 7.45
C VAL A 4 -6.19 -14.52 6.31
N ALA A 5 -5.78 -13.26 6.36
CA ALA A 5 -5.91 -12.34 5.23
C ALA A 5 -4.53 -11.85 4.80
N SER A 6 -4.43 -11.43 3.54
CA SER A 6 -3.18 -10.86 3.02
C SER A 6 -3.45 -9.69 2.10
N ALA A 7 -2.51 -8.75 2.04
CA ALA A 7 -2.57 -7.58 1.17
C ALA A 7 -1.23 -7.38 0.45
N PRO A 8 -1.24 -7.07 -0.86
CA PRO A 8 -0.02 -6.86 -1.63
C PRO A 8 0.67 -5.55 -1.27
N GLY A 9 1.98 -5.49 -1.53
CA GLY A 9 2.71 -4.24 -1.63
C GLY A 9 2.31 -3.47 -2.89
N LYS A 10 2.85 -2.26 -3.03
CA LYS A 10 2.53 -1.38 -4.15
C LYS A 10 3.75 -0.67 -4.69
N VAL A 11 3.62 -0.17 -5.91
CA VAL A 11 4.60 0.73 -6.51
C VAL A 11 3.86 1.76 -7.38
N LEU A 12 4.20 3.04 -7.22
CA LEU A 12 3.57 4.15 -7.94
C LEU A 12 4.38 4.45 -9.21
N MET A 13 3.86 4.06 -10.37
CA MET A 13 4.55 4.19 -11.66
C MET A 13 4.43 5.61 -12.23
N THR A 14 3.26 6.22 -12.13
CA THR A 14 2.99 7.62 -12.56
C THR A 14 2.20 8.38 -11.50
N GLY A 15 2.20 9.72 -11.58
CA GLY A 15 1.44 10.57 -10.64
C GLY A 15 2.20 10.92 -9.36
N GLY A 16 3.52 10.72 -9.31
CA GLY A 16 4.35 11.17 -8.18
C GLY A 16 4.10 12.64 -7.83
N TYR A 17 3.77 12.92 -6.57
CA TYR A 17 3.29 14.22 -6.05
C TYR A 17 1.95 14.70 -6.60
N LEU A 18 1.73 14.64 -7.92
CA LEU A 18 0.48 15.06 -8.58
C LEU A 18 -0.76 14.37 -8.01
N ILE A 19 -0.66 13.06 -7.71
CA ILE A 19 -1.76 12.24 -7.16
C ILE A 19 -2.28 12.73 -5.79
N LEU A 20 -1.54 13.66 -5.14
CA LEU A 20 -2.00 14.34 -3.94
C LEU A 20 -3.08 15.38 -4.22
N GLU A 21 -3.41 15.69 -5.48
CA GLU A 21 -4.38 16.71 -5.84
C GLU A 21 -5.30 16.21 -6.96
N ARG A 22 -6.60 16.41 -6.80
CA ARG A 22 -7.57 16.13 -7.88
C ARG A 22 -7.40 17.17 -9.00
N PRO A 23 -7.64 16.81 -10.28
CA PRO A 23 -8.10 15.52 -10.78
C PRO A 23 -6.97 14.57 -11.21
N ASN A 24 -5.73 14.77 -10.75
CA ASN A 24 -4.59 14.03 -11.26
C ASN A 24 -4.66 12.54 -10.88
N ALA A 25 -4.49 11.68 -11.89
CA ALA A 25 -4.41 10.25 -11.72
C ALA A 25 -2.96 9.77 -11.51
N GLY A 26 -2.80 8.59 -10.93
CA GLY A 26 -1.57 7.83 -10.99
C GLY A 26 -1.83 6.36 -11.28
N ILE A 27 -0.89 5.75 -12.02
CA ILE A 27 -0.88 4.29 -12.21
C ILE A 27 -0.13 3.66 -11.05
N VAL A 28 -0.82 2.75 -10.37
CA VAL A 28 -0.31 2.02 -9.21
C VAL A 28 -0.33 0.54 -9.55
N LEU A 29 0.81 -0.12 -9.36
CA LEU A 29 0.93 -1.56 -9.55
C LEU A 29 1.07 -2.24 -8.20
N SER A 30 0.25 -3.25 -7.95
CA SER A 30 0.40 -4.15 -6.81
C SER A 30 1.56 -5.12 -7.08
N THR A 31 2.37 -5.40 -6.05
CA THR A 31 3.45 -6.39 -6.16
C THR A 31 3.00 -7.78 -5.73
N ASN A 32 3.82 -8.78 -6.03
CA ASN A 32 3.70 -10.13 -5.52
C ASN A 32 4.08 -10.27 -4.04
N ALA A 33 4.84 -9.32 -3.48
CA ALA A 33 5.15 -9.26 -2.05
C ALA A 33 3.87 -8.97 -1.24
N ARG A 34 3.63 -9.71 -0.16
CA ARG A 34 2.41 -9.58 0.65
C ARG A 34 2.71 -9.43 2.14
N PHE A 35 1.85 -8.67 2.82
CA PHE A 35 1.66 -8.79 4.27
C PHE A 35 0.54 -9.78 4.54
N TYR A 36 0.68 -10.53 5.61
CA TYR A 36 -0.28 -11.48 6.14
C TYR A 36 -0.65 -11.07 7.56
N ALA A 37 -1.93 -11.17 7.88
CA ALA A 37 -2.45 -11.05 9.22
C ALA A 37 -3.24 -12.31 9.55
N ILE A 38 -2.91 -12.91 10.69
CA ILE A 38 -3.55 -14.10 11.22
C ILE A 38 -4.30 -13.68 12.48
N VAL A 39 -5.60 -13.96 12.54
CA VAL A 39 -6.46 -13.66 13.69
C VAL A 39 -7.08 -14.95 14.20
N LYS A 40 -6.92 -15.21 15.50
CA LYS A 40 -7.50 -16.37 16.20
C LYS A 40 -7.86 -15.98 17.64
N PRO A 41 -8.71 -16.76 18.34
CA PRO A 41 -9.02 -16.48 19.74
C PRO A 41 -7.82 -16.75 20.65
N ILE A 42 -7.72 -16.03 21.77
CA ILE A 42 -6.76 -16.32 22.84
C ILE A 42 -7.31 -17.45 23.74
N HIS A 43 -8.61 -17.45 23.97
CA HIS A 43 -9.32 -18.38 24.82
C HIS A 43 -10.34 -19.19 24.01
N GLU A 44 -10.26 -20.51 24.08
CA GLU A 44 -11.25 -21.38 23.42
C GLU A 44 -12.61 -21.34 24.13
N ASP A 45 -12.59 -21.33 25.47
CA ASP A 45 -13.77 -21.26 26.32
C ASP A 45 -13.84 -19.95 27.12
N VAL A 46 -14.98 -19.25 27.03
CA VAL A 46 -15.27 -18.06 27.84
C VAL A 46 -15.88 -18.49 29.16
N LYS A 47 -15.22 -18.23 30.29
CA LYS A 47 -15.79 -18.52 31.61
C LYS A 47 -17.03 -17.65 31.86
N PRO A 48 -18.09 -18.15 32.52
CA PRO A 48 -19.30 -17.36 32.80
C PRO A 48 -19.03 -16.07 33.60
N GLU A 49 -17.99 -16.08 34.44
CA GLU A 49 -17.56 -14.94 35.26
C GLU A 49 -16.82 -13.84 34.46
N SER A 50 -16.41 -14.13 33.21
CA SER A 50 -15.69 -13.20 32.34
C SER A 50 -16.58 -12.06 31.81
N TRP A 51 -17.91 -12.17 31.91
CA TRP A 51 -18.86 -11.14 31.48
C TRP A 51 -18.78 -9.85 32.32
N ALA A 52 -18.14 -9.91 33.49
CA ALA A 52 -17.91 -8.74 34.34
C ALA A 52 -16.78 -7.83 33.80
N TRP A 53 -15.98 -8.29 32.84
CA TRP A 53 -14.83 -7.55 32.35
C TRP A 53 -15.24 -6.82 31.07
N SER A 54 -15.44 -5.51 31.15
CA SER A 54 -15.71 -4.63 30.00
C SER A 54 -14.51 -4.49 29.03
N TRP A 55 -13.62 -5.48 29.01
CA TRP A 55 -12.31 -5.45 28.39
C TRP A 55 -12.03 -6.75 27.62
N THR A 56 -11.53 -6.58 26.40
CA THR A 56 -11.06 -7.66 25.55
C THR A 56 -9.54 -7.72 25.55
N ASP A 57 -8.99 -8.90 25.78
CA ASP A 57 -7.55 -9.16 25.64
C ASP A 57 -7.14 -9.17 24.17
N VAL A 58 -6.08 -8.44 23.84
CA VAL A 58 -5.52 -8.41 22.50
C VAL A 58 -4.02 -8.65 22.58
N LYS A 59 -3.57 -9.72 21.91
CA LYS A 59 -2.17 -10.07 21.74
C LYS A 59 -1.75 -9.72 20.32
N LEU A 60 -0.66 -8.97 20.18
CA LEU A 60 -0.07 -8.63 18.89
C LEU A 60 1.35 -9.18 18.80
N THR A 61 1.58 -10.05 17.83
CA THR A 61 2.88 -10.70 17.61
C THR A 61 3.45 -10.30 16.24
N SER A 62 4.72 -9.89 16.22
CA SER A 62 5.49 -9.61 15.01
C SER A 62 6.82 -10.37 15.08
N PRO A 63 6.84 -11.66 14.67
CA PRO A 63 8.02 -12.53 14.81
C PRO A 63 9.28 -11.96 14.15
N GLN A 64 9.14 -11.35 12.98
CA GLN A 64 10.25 -10.76 12.23
C GLN A 64 10.94 -9.61 12.97
N LEU A 65 10.24 -8.93 13.87
CA LEU A 65 10.77 -7.87 14.72
C LEU A 65 11.13 -8.36 16.12
N SER A 66 10.89 -9.64 16.42
CA SER A 66 10.96 -10.19 17.78
C SER A 66 10.15 -9.35 18.79
N ARG A 67 8.97 -8.88 18.37
CA ARG A 67 8.10 -8.02 19.17
C ARG A 67 6.79 -8.72 19.49
N GLU A 68 6.40 -8.60 20.74
CA GLU A 68 5.10 -8.98 21.26
C GLU A 68 4.57 -7.82 22.11
N SER A 69 3.29 -7.49 21.91
CA SER A 69 2.61 -6.43 22.65
C SER A 69 1.25 -6.93 23.11
N MET A 70 0.93 -6.66 24.38
CA MET A 70 -0.35 -7.01 24.98
C MET A 70 -1.17 -5.75 25.21
N TYR A 71 -2.46 -5.82 24.90
CA TYR A 71 -3.39 -4.72 25.01
C TYR A 71 -4.70 -5.14 25.67
N LYS A 72 -5.38 -4.17 26.29
CA LYS A 72 -6.76 -4.28 26.75
C LYS A 72 -7.62 -3.33 25.92
N LEU A 73 -8.63 -3.87 25.22
CA LEU A 73 -9.59 -3.10 24.43
C LEU A 73 -10.87 -2.88 25.25
N SER A 74 -11.24 -1.62 25.49
CA SER A 74 -12.50 -1.30 26.16
C SER A 74 -13.68 -1.57 25.22
N GLN A 75 -14.61 -2.43 25.61
CA GLN A 75 -15.82 -2.69 24.80
C GLN A 75 -16.77 -1.48 24.78
N LYS A 76 -16.78 -0.67 25.84
CA LYS A 76 -17.63 0.52 25.95
C LYS A 76 -17.09 1.72 25.17
N HIS A 77 -15.78 1.96 25.29
CA HIS A 77 -15.15 3.17 24.74
C HIS A 77 -14.40 2.89 23.43
N LEU A 78 -14.23 1.62 23.06
CA LEU A 78 -13.49 1.18 21.87
C LEU A 78 -12.05 1.71 21.84
N THR A 79 -11.47 1.90 23.04
CA THR A 79 -10.11 2.38 23.23
C THR A 79 -9.19 1.24 23.59
N LEU A 80 -8.02 1.23 22.96
CA LEU A 80 -6.98 0.22 23.15
C LEU A 80 -5.91 0.75 24.11
N GLN A 81 -5.68 0.04 25.21
CA GLN A 81 -4.68 0.38 26.21
C GLN A 81 -3.53 -0.61 26.17
N CYS A 82 -2.31 -0.13 25.97
CA CYS A 82 -1.11 -0.95 25.97
C CYS A 82 -0.74 -1.35 27.40
N VAL A 83 -0.53 -2.64 27.64
CA VAL A 83 -0.11 -3.20 28.93
C VAL A 83 1.43 -3.25 29.02
N SER A 84 2.12 -3.36 27.88
CA SER A 84 3.60 -3.35 27.80
C SER A 84 4.21 -1.94 27.73
N SER A 85 5.51 -1.81 28.00
CA SER A 85 6.27 -0.55 27.87
C SER A 85 6.20 0.04 26.44
N SER A 86 6.33 1.36 26.32
CA SER A 86 5.96 2.15 25.13
C SER A 86 6.80 1.88 23.86
N GLU A 87 7.89 1.12 23.95
CA GLU A 87 8.86 0.96 22.86
C GLU A 87 8.38 0.00 21.74
N SER A 88 7.33 -0.78 21.97
CA SER A 88 6.79 -1.75 21.01
C SER A 88 5.50 -1.30 20.28
N ARG A 89 4.97 -0.10 20.58
CA ARG A 89 3.70 0.37 20.02
C ARG A 89 3.75 0.55 18.50
N ASN A 90 2.69 0.10 17.83
CA ASN A 90 2.50 0.28 16.39
C ASN A 90 1.16 0.99 16.13
N PRO A 91 1.15 2.32 15.92
CA PRO A 91 -0.09 3.08 15.80
C PRO A 91 -0.94 2.63 14.60
N PHE A 92 -0.33 2.08 13.54
CA PHE A 92 -1.06 1.58 12.39
C PHE A 92 -1.94 0.38 12.74
N VAL A 93 -1.42 -0.53 13.58
CA VAL A 93 -2.15 -1.73 14.00
C VAL A 93 -3.14 -1.40 15.11
N GLU A 94 -2.77 -0.52 16.05
CA GLU A 94 -3.65 -0.06 17.12
C GLU A 94 -4.92 0.60 16.55
N ASN A 95 -4.76 1.51 15.58
CA ASN A 95 -5.91 2.12 14.90
C ASN A 95 -6.68 1.11 14.06
N ALA A 96 -6.01 0.16 13.38
CA ALA A 96 -6.70 -0.90 12.63
C ALA A 96 -7.64 -1.72 13.52
N ILE A 97 -7.20 -2.10 14.72
CA ILE A 97 -8.01 -2.84 15.70
C ILE A 97 -9.21 -2.00 16.15
N GLN A 98 -8.97 -0.78 16.63
CA GLN A 98 -10.03 0.09 17.15
C GLN A 98 -11.09 0.40 16.09
N TYR A 99 -10.66 0.77 14.87
CA TYR A 99 -11.56 1.13 13.78
C TYR A 99 -12.36 -0.08 13.28
N THR A 100 -11.76 -1.27 13.27
CA THR A 100 -12.46 -2.49 12.86
C THR A 100 -13.52 -2.92 13.86
N VAL A 101 -13.21 -2.89 15.16
CA VAL A 101 -14.21 -3.23 16.19
C VAL A 101 -15.33 -2.19 16.21
N ALA A 102 -15.00 -0.91 16.05
CA ALA A 102 -15.99 0.14 15.90
C ALA A 102 -16.87 -0.03 14.65
N ALA A 103 -16.30 -0.49 13.52
CA ALA A 103 -17.08 -0.82 12.32
C ALA A 103 -18.04 -1.98 12.57
N ALA A 104 -17.63 -3.01 13.31
CA ALA A 104 -18.49 -4.11 13.69
C ALA A 104 -19.68 -3.63 14.55
N HIS A 105 -19.44 -2.78 15.56
CA HIS A 105 -20.53 -2.18 16.34
C HIS A 105 -21.44 -1.28 15.49
N ALA A 106 -20.88 -0.45 14.59
CA ALA A 106 -21.68 0.45 13.76
C ALA A 106 -22.54 -0.29 12.72
N THR A 107 -22.13 -1.49 12.29
CA THR A 107 -22.80 -2.26 11.22
C THR A 107 -23.84 -3.25 11.75
N PHE A 108 -23.65 -3.76 12.97
CA PHE A 108 -24.48 -4.86 13.50
C PHE A 108 -25.75 -4.38 14.20
N ASP A 109 -26.82 -5.16 14.02
CA ASP A 109 -28.03 -5.06 14.83
C ASP A 109 -27.78 -5.57 16.27
N LYS A 110 -28.78 -5.41 17.15
CA LYS A 110 -28.65 -5.79 18.56
C LYS A 110 -28.27 -7.26 18.76
N ASN A 111 -28.84 -8.18 17.98
CA ASN A 111 -28.56 -9.62 18.13
C ASN A 111 -27.13 -9.96 17.70
N LYS A 112 -26.66 -9.34 16.61
CA LYS A 112 -25.29 -9.51 16.13
C LYS A 112 -24.26 -8.83 17.04
N LYS A 113 -24.62 -7.74 17.73
CA LYS A 113 -23.78 -7.12 18.77
C LYS A 113 -23.55 -8.07 19.95
N GLU A 114 -24.58 -8.76 20.43
CA GLU A 114 -24.41 -9.77 21.49
C GLU A 114 -23.51 -10.94 21.05
N ALA A 115 -23.58 -11.34 19.77
CA ALA A 115 -22.68 -12.34 19.21
C ALA A 115 -21.23 -11.81 19.09
N LEU A 116 -21.06 -10.56 18.66
CA LEU A 116 -19.77 -9.87 18.60
C LEU A 116 -19.10 -9.82 19.98
N ASP A 117 -19.85 -9.45 21.02
CA ASP A 117 -19.32 -9.37 22.39
C ASP A 117 -18.81 -10.73 22.86
N LYS A 118 -19.51 -11.83 22.52
CA LYS A 118 -19.03 -13.20 22.83
C LYS A 118 -17.72 -13.54 22.12
N VAL A 119 -17.57 -13.16 20.84
CA VAL A 119 -16.32 -13.35 20.10
C VAL A 119 -15.20 -12.51 20.71
N LEU A 120 -15.47 -11.26 21.07
CA LEU A 120 -14.50 -10.37 21.70
C LEU A 120 -14.09 -10.84 23.11
N LEU A 121 -14.94 -11.57 23.83
CA LEU A 121 -14.60 -12.16 25.14
C LEU A 121 -13.60 -13.32 25.03
N GLN A 122 -13.47 -13.94 23.85
CA GLN A 122 -12.43 -14.95 23.59
C GLN A 122 -11.03 -14.34 23.44
N GLY A 123 -10.93 -13.01 23.36
CA GLY A 123 -9.68 -12.31 23.07
C GLY A 123 -9.27 -12.42 21.60
N LEU A 124 -8.32 -11.59 21.18
CA LEU A 124 -7.80 -11.53 19.82
C LEU A 124 -6.29 -11.77 19.83
N ASP A 125 -5.83 -12.90 19.29
CA ASP A 125 -4.42 -13.16 18.98
C ASP A 125 -4.17 -12.81 17.51
N ILE A 126 -3.37 -11.76 17.30
CA ILE A 126 -3.08 -11.19 16.00
C ILE A 126 -1.58 -11.39 15.71
N THR A 127 -1.27 -12.15 14.66
CA THR A 127 0.11 -12.30 14.16
C THR A 127 0.28 -11.61 12.81
N ILE A 128 1.31 -10.79 12.68
CA ILE A 128 1.63 -10.05 11.45
C ILE A 128 2.95 -10.56 10.86
N LEU A 129 2.93 -10.84 9.56
CA LEU A 129 4.07 -11.31 8.78
C LEU A 129 4.15 -10.56 7.45
N GLY A 130 5.33 -10.13 7.03
CA GLY A 130 5.58 -9.47 5.74
C GLY A 130 6.66 -10.19 4.95
N CYS A 131 6.43 -10.39 3.65
CA CYS A 131 7.47 -10.92 2.74
C CYS A 131 8.79 -10.15 2.87
N ASN A 132 9.90 -10.83 2.63
CA ASN A 132 11.24 -10.25 2.80
C ASN A 132 11.43 -8.99 1.91
N ASP A 133 10.76 -8.91 0.77
CA ASP A 133 10.77 -7.79 -0.18
C ASP A 133 10.38 -6.42 0.42
N PHE A 134 9.67 -6.40 1.56
CA PHE A 134 9.31 -5.14 2.24
C PHE A 134 10.47 -4.50 3.01
N TYR A 135 11.56 -5.25 3.23
CA TYR A 135 12.69 -4.85 4.06
C TYR A 135 14.01 -5.00 3.30
N SER A 136 14.99 -4.15 3.63
CA SER A 136 16.33 -4.30 3.06
C SER A 136 17.11 -5.33 3.87
N TYR A 137 17.53 -6.40 3.19
CA TYR A 137 18.41 -7.45 3.72
C TYR A 137 19.85 -7.29 3.25
N ARG A 138 20.20 -6.12 2.69
CA ARG A 138 21.49 -5.84 2.07
C ARG A 138 22.67 -6.27 2.95
N ASN A 139 22.71 -5.79 4.19
CA ASN A 139 23.80 -6.08 5.13
C ASN A 139 23.92 -7.59 5.42
N GLN A 140 22.79 -8.31 5.50
CA GLN A 140 22.80 -9.76 5.75
C GLN A 140 23.31 -10.53 4.52
N ILE A 141 22.88 -10.12 3.32
CA ILE A 141 23.31 -10.72 2.05
C ILE A 141 24.81 -10.46 1.82
N GLU A 142 25.28 -9.22 2.03
CA GLU A 142 26.69 -8.86 1.92
C GLU A 142 27.55 -9.61 2.95
N ALA A 143 27.08 -9.76 4.19
CA ALA A 143 27.77 -10.55 5.23
C ALA A 143 27.90 -12.04 4.89
N LEU A 144 26.97 -12.59 4.09
CA LEU A 144 27.04 -13.94 3.56
C LEU A 144 27.93 -14.06 2.30
N GLY A 145 28.50 -12.95 1.81
CA GLY A 145 29.29 -12.92 0.57
C GLY A 145 28.46 -13.19 -0.69
N LEU A 146 27.15 -13.01 -0.62
CA LEU A 146 26.22 -13.25 -1.74
C LEU A 146 26.05 -11.99 -2.61
N PRO A 147 25.80 -12.13 -3.92
CA PRO A 147 25.54 -10.99 -4.79
C PRO A 147 24.17 -10.35 -4.50
N LEU A 148 24.05 -9.03 -4.61
CA LEU A 148 22.80 -8.27 -4.40
C LEU A 148 21.80 -8.49 -5.54
N THR A 149 21.16 -9.65 -5.51
CA THR A 149 20.27 -10.17 -6.55
C THR A 149 18.96 -10.69 -5.93
N PRO A 150 17.84 -10.70 -6.68
CA PRO A 150 16.60 -11.32 -6.22
C PRO A 150 16.78 -12.79 -5.81
N GLU A 151 17.63 -13.53 -6.53
CA GLU A 151 17.94 -14.93 -6.25
C GLU A 151 18.62 -15.09 -4.90
N ALA A 152 19.55 -14.20 -4.54
CA ALA A 152 20.18 -14.23 -3.22
C ALA A 152 19.17 -13.93 -2.10
N LEU A 153 18.27 -12.96 -2.28
CA LEU A 153 17.20 -12.68 -1.32
C LEU A 153 16.29 -13.90 -1.12
N ALA A 154 15.99 -14.63 -2.21
CA ALA A 154 15.17 -15.83 -2.19
C ALA A 154 15.82 -17.01 -1.44
N THR A 155 17.14 -16.98 -1.18
CA THR A 155 17.81 -17.99 -0.35
C THR A 155 17.52 -17.80 1.15
N LEU A 156 17.11 -16.61 1.58
CA LEU A 156 16.71 -16.36 2.96
C LEU A 156 15.36 -17.03 3.24
N PRO A 157 15.17 -17.64 4.44
CA PRO A 157 13.87 -18.16 4.83
C PRO A 157 12.75 -17.10 4.69
N PRO A 158 11.54 -17.49 4.27
CA PRO A 158 10.39 -16.59 4.31
C PRO A 158 10.19 -16.02 5.71
N PHE A 159 9.87 -14.72 5.79
CA PHE A 159 9.67 -14.02 7.05
C PHE A 159 10.92 -14.04 7.97
N THR A 160 12.10 -13.84 7.37
CA THR A 160 13.35 -13.73 8.12
C THR A 160 13.31 -12.55 9.11
N SER A 161 14.04 -12.66 10.21
CA SER A 161 14.19 -11.57 11.17
C SER A 161 14.84 -10.34 10.53
N ILE A 162 14.26 -9.18 10.80
CA ILE A 162 14.68 -7.91 10.21
C ILE A 162 15.87 -7.38 11.00
N THR A 163 16.95 -7.04 10.30
CA THR A 163 18.04 -6.26 10.89
C THR A 163 17.62 -4.80 10.97
N PHE A 164 17.78 -4.21 12.15
CA PHE A 164 17.67 -2.77 12.31
C PHE A 164 18.92 -2.08 11.77
N ASN A 165 18.76 -0.88 11.22
CA ASN A 165 19.92 -0.04 10.92
C ASN A 165 20.60 0.33 12.25
N SER A 166 21.80 -0.20 12.50
CA SER A 166 22.70 0.36 13.50
C SER A 166 23.31 1.62 12.88
N GLU A 167 22.87 2.81 13.28
CA GLU A 167 23.69 3.99 13.01
C GLU A 167 24.98 3.87 13.82
N GLU A 168 26.12 4.06 13.16
CA GLU A 168 27.38 4.31 13.85
C GLU A 168 27.16 5.43 14.88
N SER A 169 27.67 5.19 16.07
CA SER A 169 27.53 5.99 17.28
C SER A 169 27.96 7.45 17.11
N ASN A 170 27.06 8.30 16.60
CA ASN A 170 27.19 9.75 16.64
C ASN A 170 26.12 10.37 17.53
N GLY A 171 26.12 10.00 18.83
CA GLY A 171 25.59 10.80 19.95
C GLY A 171 24.13 11.29 19.91
N GLY A 172 23.35 10.93 18.89
CA GLY A 172 21.95 11.28 18.73
C GLY A 172 21.06 10.14 19.20
N ASN A 173 20.05 10.48 20.00
CA ASN A 173 19.06 9.55 20.55
C ASN A 173 18.06 9.08 19.46
N CYS A 174 18.56 8.56 18.33
CA CYS A 174 17.78 8.09 17.20
C CYS A 174 17.51 6.59 17.35
N LYS A 175 16.23 6.22 17.42
CA LYS A 175 15.80 4.82 17.57
C LYS A 175 16.21 4.01 16.33
N PRO A 176 16.64 2.74 16.49
CA PRO A 176 16.94 1.86 15.36
C PRO A 176 15.76 1.80 14.37
N GLU A 177 15.97 2.26 13.14
CA GLU A 177 14.94 2.28 12.11
C GLU A 177 15.00 1.00 11.27
N VAL A 178 13.82 0.45 10.97
CA VAL A 178 13.67 -0.66 10.02
C VAL A 178 13.90 -0.14 8.61
N ALA A 179 14.92 -0.66 7.91
CA ALA A 179 15.15 -0.33 6.50
C ALA A 179 14.02 -0.87 5.62
N LYS A 180 13.11 0.01 5.20
CA LYS A 180 11.97 -0.31 4.32
C LYS A 180 12.34 -0.05 2.86
N THR A 181 11.85 -0.91 1.96
CA THR A 181 12.10 -0.82 0.51
C THR A 181 11.18 0.17 -0.24
N GLY A 182 10.21 0.78 0.46
CA GLY A 182 9.26 1.72 -0.14
C GLY A 182 8.03 1.08 -0.80
N LEU A 183 7.85 -0.24 -0.68
CA LEU A 183 6.69 -0.99 -1.20
C LEU A 183 5.34 -0.69 -0.50
N GLY A 184 5.29 0.30 0.39
CA GLY A 184 4.06 0.63 1.14
C GLY A 184 3.74 -0.35 2.26
N SER A 185 4.76 -0.81 3.01
CA SER A 185 4.59 -1.80 4.09
C SER A 185 3.53 -1.42 5.13
N SER A 186 3.41 -0.14 5.51
CA SER A 186 2.38 0.30 6.46
C SER A 186 0.97 0.15 5.89
N ALA A 187 0.76 0.48 4.62
CA ALA A 187 -0.55 0.34 3.97
C ALA A 187 -0.93 -1.14 3.83
N ALA A 188 -0.03 -1.96 3.29
CA ALA A 188 -0.26 -3.40 3.14
C ALA A 188 -0.52 -4.08 4.50
N MET A 189 0.27 -3.77 5.53
CA MET A 189 0.06 -4.28 6.89
C MET A 189 -1.29 -3.85 7.47
N THR A 190 -1.63 -2.55 7.43
CA THR A 190 -2.93 -2.06 7.93
C THR A 190 -4.09 -2.74 7.20
N THR A 191 -4.04 -2.84 5.87
CA THR A 191 -5.07 -3.50 5.07
C THR A 191 -5.21 -4.97 5.42
N ALA A 192 -4.12 -5.73 5.56
CA ALA A 192 -4.18 -7.14 5.93
C ALA A 192 -4.82 -7.35 7.31
N VAL A 193 -4.45 -6.54 8.30
CA VAL A 193 -5.02 -6.60 9.66
C VAL A 193 -6.51 -6.26 9.65
N VAL A 194 -6.90 -5.17 8.98
CA VAL A 194 -8.32 -4.76 8.87
C VAL A 194 -9.14 -5.83 8.15
N ALA A 195 -8.65 -6.37 7.05
CA ALA A 195 -9.32 -7.43 6.30
C ALA A 195 -9.52 -8.69 7.16
N ALA A 196 -8.48 -9.15 7.85
CA ALA A 196 -8.55 -10.33 8.71
C ALA A 196 -9.53 -10.12 9.88
N LEU A 197 -9.47 -8.96 10.54
CA LEU A 197 -10.35 -8.65 11.66
C LEU A 197 -11.82 -8.47 11.23
N LEU A 198 -12.10 -7.73 10.15
CA LEU A 198 -13.47 -7.54 9.67
C LEU A 198 -14.09 -8.89 9.27
N HIS A 199 -13.29 -9.77 8.65
CA HIS A 199 -13.75 -11.12 8.31
C HIS A 199 -13.96 -11.99 9.55
N TYR A 200 -13.02 -11.99 10.49
CA TYR A 200 -13.10 -12.72 11.75
C TYR A 200 -14.31 -12.32 12.61
N LEU A 201 -14.63 -11.02 12.65
CA LEU A 201 -15.79 -10.49 13.37
C LEU A 201 -17.11 -10.65 12.58
N GLY A 202 -17.06 -11.16 11.34
CA GLY A 202 -18.25 -11.40 10.51
C GLY A 202 -18.86 -10.15 9.88
N VAL A 203 -18.10 -9.05 9.80
CA VAL A 203 -18.53 -7.80 9.14
C VAL A 203 -18.50 -7.95 7.62
N VAL A 204 -17.49 -8.66 7.11
CA VAL A 204 -17.30 -8.93 5.67
C VAL A 204 -17.05 -10.41 5.42
N ASN A 205 -17.33 -10.89 4.21
CA ASN A 205 -17.01 -12.24 3.77
C ASN A 205 -16.04 -12.23 2.59
N LEU A 206 -14.74 -12.39 2.87
CA LEU A 206 -13.67 -12.36 1.86
C LEU A 206 -13.35 -13.74 1.27
N SER A 207 -14.30 -14.68 1.29
CA SER A 207 -14.07 -16.05 0.82
C SER A 207 -13.72 -16.11 -0.66
N THR A 208 -12.72 -16.92 -1.01
CA THR A 208 -12.18 -17.09 -2.37
C THR A 208 -13.01 -17.99 -3.28
N SER A 209 -14.22 -18.40 -2.89
CA SER A 209 -15.07 -19.31 -3.67
C SER A 209 -15.80 -18.56 -4.80
N SER A 210 -15.05 -18.11 -5.81
CA SER A 210 -15.56 -17.42 -6.99
C SER A 210 -16.25 -18.39 -7.95
N ALA A 211 -17.58 -18.46 -7.91
CA ALA A 211 -18.38 -19.01 -9.02
C ALA A 211 -19.73 -18.31 -9.23
N ASP A 212 -20.20 -17.48 -8.28
CA ASP A 212 -21.51 -16.82 -8.39
C ASP A 212 -21.36 -15.32 -8.68
N GLN A 213 -22.01 -14.84 -9.75
CA GLN A 213 -22.08 -13.40 -10.09
C GLN A 213 -22.73 -12.55 -8.97
N HIS A 214 -23.58 -13.14 -8.13
CA HIS A 214 -24.10 -12.49 -6.93
C HIS A 214 -23.04 -12.29 -5.84
N GLN A 215 -22.00 -13.13 -5.80
CA GLN A 215 -20.86 -12.97 -4.90
C GLN A 215 -19.87 -11.91 -5.39
N GLU A 216 -19.73 -11.67 -6.69
CA GLU A 216 -18.84 -10.61 -7.21
C GLU A 216 -19.26 -9.21 -6.73
N ASN A 217 -20.54 -8.88 -6.86
CA ASN A 217 -21.06 -7.59 -6.35
C ASN A 217 -20.94 -7.48 -4.84
N LYS A 218 -21.21 -8.56 -4.09
CA LYS A 218 -21.07 -8.56 -2.62
C LYS A 218 -19.61 -8.42 -2.18
N ASN A 219 -18.70 -9.13 -2.85
CA ASN A 219 -17.25 -9.01 -2.63
C ASN A 219 -16.76 -7.59 -2.91
N SER A 220 -17.33 -6.90 -3.91
CA SER A 220 -16.99 -5.50 -4.18
C SER A 220 -17.39 -4.57 -3.02
N THR A 221 -18.57 -4.78 -2.42
CA THR A 221 -19.04 -4.02 -1.25
C THR A 221 -18.21 -4.32 -0.01
N ASP A 222 -17.88 -5.59 0.22
CA ASP A 222 -17.03 -6.02 1.33
C ASP A 222 -15.61 -5.43 1.22
N LEU A 223 -15.03 -5.40 0.02
CA LEU A 223 -13.76 -4.72 -0.24
C LEU A 223 -13.86 -3.21 -0.03
N ASP A 224 -14.98 -2.58 -0.37
CA ASP A 224 -15.20 -1.15 -0.08
C ASP A 224 -15.20 -0.87 1.43
N ILE A 225 -15.82 -1.73 2.25
CA ILE A 225 -15.76 -1.63 3.71
C ILE A 225 -14.31 -1.78 4.20
N VAL A 226 -13.57 -2.78 3.70
CA VAL A 226 -12.15 -2.96 4.03
C VAL A 226 -11.35 -1.70 3.67
N HIS A 227 -11.55 -1.14 2.48
CA HIS A 227 -10.88 0.08 2.04
C HIS A 227 -11.19 1.27 2.94
N MET A 228 -12.47 1.55 3.21
CA MET A 228 -12.87 2.70 4.02
C MET A 228 -12.25 2.63 5.42
N ILE A 229 -12.34 1.47 6.08
CA ILE A 229 -11.80 1.27 7.43
C ILE A 229 -10.27 1.31 7.44
N ALA A 230 -9.60 0.60 6.52
CA ALA A 230 -8.14 0.60 6.42
C ALA A 230 -7.60 1.99 6.10
N GLN A 231 -8.24 2.73 5.20
CA GLN A 231 -7.81 4.06 4.78
C GLN A 231 -7.96 5.06 5.92
N SER A 232 -9.08 5.02 6.65
CA SER A 232 -9.27 5.88 7.83
C SER A 232 -8.28 5.56 8.94
N ALA A 233 -8.09 4.29 9.29
CA ALA A 233 -7.12 3.87 10.31
C ALA A 233 -5.69 4.28 9.95
N HIS A 234 -5.31 4.11 8.68
CA HIS A 234 -4.00 4.50 8.16
C HIS A 234 -3.78 6.02 8.21
N CYS A 235 -4.75 6.83 7.76
CA CYS A 235 -4.65 8.29 7.81
C CYS A 235 -4.49 8.82 9.24
N ILE A 236 -5.20 8.24 10.21
CA ILE A 236 -5.12 8.64 11.61
C ILE A 236 -3.77 8.24 12.21
N ALA A 237 -3.30 7.02 11.96
CA ALA A 237 -1.98 6.58 12.37
C ALA A 237 -0.84 7.41 11.76
N GLN A 238 -1.02 7.86 10.50
CA GLN A 238 -0.05 8.70 9.80
C GLN A 238 -0.12 10.18 10.25
N GLY A 239 -1.20 10.60 10.90
CA GLY A 239 -1.43 11.98 11.34
C GLY A 239 -1.73 12.97 10.19
N LYS A 240 -2.02 12.49 8.98
CA LYS A 240 -2.36 13.32 7.82
C LYS A 240 -3.19 12.55 6.80
N VAL A 241 -3.96 13.29 5.99
CA VAL A 241 -4.68 12.72 4.85
C VAL A 241 -3.75 12.72 3.63
N GLY A 242 -3.29 11.53 3.25
CA GLY A 242 -2.53 11.29 2.02
C GLY A 242 -3.43 11.25 0.78
N SER A 243 -2.88 10.74 -0.33
CA SER A 243 -3.65 10.42 -1.54
C SER A 243 -4.49 9.16 -1.41
N GLY A 244 -4.07 8.20 -0.58
CA GLY A 244 -4.76 6.93 -0.34
C GLY A 244 -4.55 5.84 -1.39
N PHE A 245 -3.71 6.10 -2.41
CA PHE A 245 -3.45 5.11 -3.46
C PHE A 245 -2.78 3.85 -2.94
N ASP A 246 -2.04 3.95 -1.83
CA ASP A 246 -1.29 2.86 -1.23
C ASP A 246 -2.21 1.87 -0.53
N VAL A 247 -3.15 2.36 0.29
CA VAL A 247 -4.19 1.51 0.88
C VAL A 247 -5.15 1.00 -0.19
N SER A 248 -5.57 1.86 -1.13
CA SER A 248 -6.47 1.48 -2.22
C SER A 248 -5.90 0.34 -3.07
N SER A 249 -4.64 0.40 -3.48
CA SER A 249 -4.00 -0.70 -4.23
C SER A 249 -3.76 -1.97 -3.40
N ALA A 250 -3.57 -1.84 -2.08
CA ALA A 250 -3.51 -2.98 -1.18
C ALA A 250 -4.87 -3.70 -1.02
N VAL A 251 -5.99 -3.03 -1.34
CA VAL A 251 -7.33 -3.63 -1.33
C VAL A 251 -7.73 -4.15 -2.71
N TYR A 252 -7.64 -3.31 -3.74
CA TYR A 252 -8.19 -3.59 -5.07
C TYR A 252 -7.15 -4.09 -6.09
N GLY A 253 -5.87 -4.07 -5.74
CA GLY A 253 -4.79 -4.48 -6.64
C GLY A 253 -4.30 -3.35 -7.56
N SER A 254 -3.83 -3.73 -8.75
CA SER A 254 -3.27 -2.79 -9.73
C SER A 254 -4.35 -1.94 -10.39
N GLN A 255 -4.13 -0.64 -10.44
CA GLN A 255 -5.17 0.31 -10.81
C GLN A 255 -4.61 1.64 -11.31
N ARG A 256 -5.40 2.33 -12.13
CA ARG A 256 -5.34 3.77 -12.28
C ARG A 256 -6.20 4.38 -11.18
N TYR A 257 -5.64 5.32 -10.42
CA TYR A 257 -6.27 5.85 -9.22
C TYR A 257 -6.28 7.38 -9.21
N VAL A 258 -7.44 7.96 -8.87
CA VAL A 258 -7.59 9.37 -8.50
C VAL A 258 -8.05 9.44 -7.05
N ARG A 259 -7.34 10.26 -6.25
CA ARG A 259 -7.61 10.38 -4.81
C ARG A 259 -9.04 10.84 -4.50
N PHE A 260 -9.59 10.38 -3.39
CA PHE A 260 -10.81 10.94 -2.80
C PHE A 260 -10.57 12.38 -2.29
N SER A 261 -11.68 13.11 -2.17
CA SER A 261 -11.79 14.43 -1.57
C SER A 261 -11.59 14.33 -0.06
N PRO A 262 -10.61 15.05 0.54
CA PRO A 262 -10.22 14.86 1.95
C PRO A 262 -11.36 15.04 2.98
N GLU A 263 -12.44 15.71 2.59
CA GLU A 263 -13.62 16.02 3.40
C GLU A 263 -14.30 14.75 3.93
N VAL A 264 -14.25 13.63 3.19
CA VAL A 264 -14.83 12.35 3.64
C VAL A 264 -14.17 11.82 4.92
N LEU A 265 -12.90 12.18 5.15
CA LEU A 265 -12.14 11.81 6.35
C LEU A 265 -12.12 12.91 7.43
N SER A 266 -12.80 14.03 7.20
CA SER A 266 -12.93 15.08 8.22
C SER A 266 -13.65 14.58 9.49
N ALA A 267 -14.62 13.66 9.33
CA ALA A 267 -15.29 12.98 10.43
C ALA A 267 -14.33 12.10 11.25
N ALA A 268 -13.39 11.42 10.59
CA ALA A 268 -12.34 10.64 11.28
C ALA A 268 -11.47 11.53 12.18
N GLN A 269 -11.22 12.79 11.77
CA GLN A 269 -10.51 13.77 12.57
C GLN A 269 -11.37 14.35 13.71
N ALA A 270 -12.70 14.23 13.64
CA ALA A 270 -13.62 14.66 14.69
C ALA A 270 -13.70 13.68 15.88
N ALA A 271 -13.22 12.44 15.75
CA ALA A 271 -13.00 11.53 16.90
C ALA A 271 -12.07 12.17 17.95
N VAL A 272 -11.07 12.92 17.48
CA VAL A 272 -10.13 13.68 18.33
C VAL A 272 -10.85 14.82 19.09
N LYS A 273 -12.04 15.23 18.63
CA LYS A 273 -12.87 16.29 19.22
C LYS A 273 -13.99 15.77 20.13
N GLY A 274 -13.97 14.47 20.49
CA GLY A 274 -14.84 13.90 21.53
C GLY A 274 -16.10 13.16 21.04
N MET A 275 -16.27 12.96 19.73
CA MET A 275 -17.34 12.12 19.20
C MET A 275 -17.04 10.62 19.43
N PRO A 276 -18.03 9.78 19.82
CA PRO A 276 -17.82 8.35 19.97
C PRO A 276 -17.32 7.70 18.68
N LEU A 277 -16.36 6.77 18.79
CA LEU A 277 -15.73 6.14 17.62
C LEU A 277 -16.75 5.38 16.74
N GLU A 278 -17.78 4.77 17.33
CA GLU A 278 -18.86 4.10 16.59
C GLU A 278 -19.61 5.07 15.66
N GLU A 279 -19.93 6.28 16.13
CA GLU A 279 -20.60 7.31 15.33
C GLU A 279 -19.69 7.85 14.22
N VAL A 280 -18.41 8.05 14.53
CA VAL A 280 -17.40 8.45 13.54
C VAL A 280 -17.31 7.42 12.42
N ILE A 281 -17.27 6.14 12.77
CA ILE A 281 -17.21 5.06 11.76
C ILE A 281 -18.52 4.95 10.98
N GLY A 282 -19.68 5.10 11.63
CA GLY A 282 -20.96 5.20 10.94
C GLY A 282 -20.98 6.31 9.88
N ASN A 283 -20.43 7.49 10.20
CA ASN A 283 -20.31 8.60 9.25
C ASN A 283 -19.32 8.31 8.11
N ILE A 284 -18.22 7.60 8.39
CA ILE A 284 -17.22 7.20 7.37
C ILE A 284 -17.82 6.19 6.39
N LEU A 285 -18.54 5.18 6.90
CA LEU A 285 -19.17 4.13 6.10
C LEU A 285 -20.30 4.67 5.23
N ASN A 286 -21.02 5.69 5.70
CA ASN A 286 -22.06 6.39 4.95
C ASN A 286 -21.53 7.59 4.14
N GLY A 287 -20.22 7.85 4.21
CA GLY A 287 -19.57 8.99 3.59
C GLY A 287 -19.52 8.87 2.06
N LYS A 288 -19.51 10.01 1.36
CA LYS A 288 -19.33 10.03 -0.09
C LYS A 288 -17.85 9.92 -0.44
N TRP A 289 -17.39 8.71 -0.72
CA TRP A 289 -16.07 8.43 -1.24
C TRP A 289 -16.06 8.61 -2.77
N ASP A 290 -15.45 9.70 -3.24
CA ASP A 290 -15.44 10.11 -4.65
C ASP A 290 -14.10 9.82 -5.36
N HIS A 291 -13.29 8.90 -4.81
CA HIS A 291 -12.12 8.37 -5.53
C HIS A 291 -12.56 7.65 -6.79
N ASP A 292 -11.74 7.74 -7.82
CA ASP A 292 -11.93 7.03 -9.07
C ASP A 292 -10.87 5.91 -9.16
N ARG A 293 -11.32 4.71 -9.54
CA ARG A 293 -10.44 3.57 -9.79
C ARG A 293 -10.85 2.86 -11.08
N THR A 294 -9.88 2.58 -11.92
CA THR A 294 -10.05 1.68 -13.05
C THR A 294 -8.96 0.62 -13.06
N GLU A 295 -9.33 -0.62 -13.38
CA GLU A 295 -8.39 -1.74 -13.40
C GLU A 295 -7.26 -1.46 -14.39
N PHE A 296 -6.03 -1.69 -13.94
CA PHE A 296 -4.84 -1.51 -14.76
C PHE A 296 -3.92 -2.71 -14.64
N SER A 297 -3.41 -3.18 -15.78
CA SER A 297 -2.36 -4.19 -15.83
C SER A 297 -1.29 -3.75 -16.81
N LEU A 298 -0.05 -4.16 -16.56
CA LEU A 298 1.03 -3.97 -17.53
C LEU A 298 0.69 -4.70 -18.84
N PRO A 299 1.18 -4.21 -19.99
CA PRO A 299 1.13 -4.98 -21.23
C PRO A 299 1.75 -6.38 -21.03
N PRO A 300 1.19 -7.43 -21.67
CA PRO A 300 1.72 -8.77 -21.54
C PRO A 300 3.22 -8.86 -21.85
N LEU A 301 3.94 -9.79 -21.23
CA LEU A 301 5.39 -9.97 -21.41
C LEU A 301 6.26 -8.81 -20.93
N MET A 302 5.70 -7.77 -20.32
CA MET A 302 6.46 -6.72 -19.64
C MET A 302 6.55 -6.98 -18.15
N THR A 303 7.74 -6.80 -17.59
CA THR A 303 7.99 -7.00 -16.15
C THR A 303 8.41 -5.70 -15.48
N LEU A 304 7.90 -5.49 -14.27
CA LEU A 304 8.38 -4.44 -13.39
C LEU A 304 9.62 -4.89 -12.63
N LEU A 305 10.76 -4.25 -12.88
CA LEU A 305 11.97 -4.39 -12.07
C LEU A 305 12.07 -3.26 -11.05
N LEU A 306 12.38 -3.60 -9.79
CA LEU A 306 12.55 -2.65 -8.69
C LEU A 306 13.99 -2.72 -8.17
N GLY A 307 14.64 -1.57 -8.08
CA GLY A 307 15.96 -1.44 -7.47
C GLY A 307 15.90 -0.72 -6.13
N GLU A 308 16.43 -1.33 -5.08
CA GLU A 308 16.57 -0.75 -3.73
C GLU A 308 17.93 -0.01 -3.62
N PRO A 309 17.96 1.27 -3.21
CA PRO A 309 19.18 2.07 -3.21
C PRO A 309 20.17 1.75 -2.07
N GLY A 310 19.83 0.88 -1.12
CA GLY A 310 20.67 0.38 -0.04
C GLY A 310 20.80 1.29 1.18
N THR A 311 20.24 2.50 1.15
CA THR A 311 20.46 3.54 2.18
C THR A 311 19.20 3.91 2.98
N GLY A 312 18.20 3.03 2.99
CA GLY A 312 16.93 3.27 3.68
C GLY A 312 16.02 4.27 2.96
N GLY A 313 14.71 4.22 3.27
CA GLY A 313 13.71 5.06 2.63
C GLY A 313 13.91 6.56 2.89
N SER A 314 13.51 7.41 1.95
CA SER A 314 13.45 8.87 2.15
C SER A 314 12.25 9.26 3.01
N SER A 315 12.42 10.24 3.91
CA SER A 315 11.31 10.79 4.71
C SER A 315 10.31 11.51 3.81
N THR A 316 9.28 10.78 3.36
CA THR A 316 8.25 11.26 2.45
C THR A 316 7.56 12.57 2.91
N PRO A 317 7.27 12.79 4.22
CA PRO A 317 6.68 14.05 4.67
C PRO A 317 7.56 15.28 4.40
N SER A 318 8.88 15.17 4.58
CA SER A 318 9.81 16.27 4.35
C SER A 318 9.84 16.69 2.87
N MET A 319 9.91 15.71 1.96
CA MET A 319 9.96 15.97 0.51
C MET A 319 8.66 16.62 -0.01
N VAL A 320 7.50 16.14 0.44
CA VAL A 320 6.20 16.75 0.07
C VAL A 320 6.10 18.19 0.59
N GLY A 321 6.59 18.45 1.80
CA GLY A 321 6.64 19.81 2.35
C GLY A 321 7.51 20.76 1.53
N ALA A 322 8.68 20.28 1.09
CA ALA A 322 9.61 21.05 0.25
C ALA A 322 9.00 21.39 -1.12
N VAL A 323 8.38 20.41 -1.80
CA VAL A 323 7.69 20.65 -3.08
C VAL A 323 6.56 21.66 -2.93
N LYS A 324 5.74 21.56 -1.87
CA LYS A 324 4.68 22.55 -1.60
C LYS A 324 5.22 23.94 -1.32
N LYS A 325 6.37 24.05 -0.66
CA LYS A 325 7.04 25.34 -0.40
C LYS A 325 7.52 25.96 -1.71
N TRP A 326 8.10 25.16 -2.59
CA TRP A 326 8.53 25.60 -3.93
C TRP A 326 7.35 26.07 -4.78
N GLN A 327 6.24 25.32 -4.85
CA GLN A 327 5.04 25.73 -5.58
C GLN A 327 4.51 27.10 -5.15
N LYS A 328 4.62 27.44 -3.87
CA LYS A 328 4.23 28.76 -3.35
C LYS A 328 5.23 29.86 -3.65
N ALA A 329 6.52 29.53 -3.70
CA ALA A 329 7.59 30.49 -3.94
C ALA A 329 7.73 30.86 -5.43
N ASP A 330 7.42 29.93 -6.33
CA ASP A 330 7.53 30.12 -7.79
C ASP A 330 6.31 29.49 -8.51
N PRO A 331 5.13 30.16 -8.48
CA PRO A 331 3.90 29.60 -9.02
C PRO A 331 3.93 29.34 -10.52
N GLU A 332 4.57 30.21 -11.31
CA GLU A 332 4.57 30.10 -12.78
C GLU A 332 5.39 28.89 -13.25
N ASN A 333 6.66 28.79 -12.83
CA ASN A 333 7.52 27.67 -13.23
C ASN A 333 7.04 26.35 -12.63
N SER A 334 6.51 26.39 -11.40
CA SER A 334 5.98 25.18 -10.77
C SER A 334 4.73 24.68 -11.50
N GLN A 335 3.81 25.56 -11.89
CA GLN A 335 2.63 25.18 -12.66
C GLN A 335 2.99 24.64 -14.05
N GLU A 336 3.96 25.25 -14.74
CA GLU A 336 4.43 24.75 -16.03
C GLU A 336 5.02 23.34 -15.91
N THR A 337 5.90 23.12 -14.93
CA THR A 337 6.51 21.82 -14.66
C THR A 337 5.46 20.79 -14.27
N TRP A 338 4.47 21.18 -13.45
CA TRP A 338 3.36 20.33 -13.03
C TRP A 338 2.51 19.88 -14.22
N ARG A 339 2.17 20.80 -15.13
CA ARG A 339 1.41 20.50 -16.34
C ARG A 339 2.18 19.56 -17.27
N LYS A 340 3.47 19.84 -17.54
CA LYS A 340 4.32 18.97 -18.36
C LYS A 340 4.40 17.54 -17.80
N LEU A 341 4.53 17.42 -16.48
CA LEU A 341 4.54 16.11 -15.81
C LEU A 341 3.16 15.41 -15.88
N ALA A 342 2.06 16.14 -15.76
CA ALA A 342 0.71 15.60 -15.91
C ALA A 342 0.44 15.09 -17.33
N ASP A 343 0.83 15.89 -18.34
CA ASP A 343 0.72 15.56 -19.76
C ASP A 343 1.54 14.28 -20.07
N ALA A 344 2.79 14.22 -19.61
CA ALA A 344 3.65 13.05 -19.80
C ALA A 344 3.12 11.80 -19.08
N ASN A 345 2.59 11.93 -17.86
CA ASN A 345 1.94 10.80 -17.17
C ASN A 345 0.73 10.26 -17.94
N SER A 346 -0.08 11.15 -18.51
CA SER A 346 -1.26 10.78 -19.31
C SER A 346 -0.87 10.12 -20.63
N GLU A 347 0.18 10.64 -21.28
CA GLU A 347 0.72 10.05 -22.50
C GLU A 347 1.27 8.64 -22.25
N LEU A 348 1.96 8.40 -21.13
CA LEU A 348 2.44 7.05 -20.80
C LEU A 348 1.28 6.08 -20.60
N GLU A 349 0.21 6.51 -19.95
CA GLU A 349 -1.01 5.71 -19.79
C GLU A 349 -1.60 5.32 -21.16
N ILE A 350 -1.67 6.26 -22.11
CA ILE A 350 -2.14 6.03 -23.48
C ILE A 350 -1.28 4.96 -24.17
N GLN A 351 0.05 5.13 -24.15
CA GLN A 351 0.96 4.20 -24.82
C GLN A 351 0.89 2.78 -24.23
N LEU A 352 0.78 2.65 -22.90
CA LEU A 352 0.64 1.33 -22.26
C LEU A 352 -0.70 0.67 -22.62
N ASN A 353 -1.79 1.43 -22.68
CA ASN A 353 -3.08 0.91 -23.12
C ASN A 353 -3.07 0.53 -24.62
N MET A 354 -2.35 1.27 -25.47
CA MET A 354 -2.14 0.89 -26.87
C MET A 354 -1.36 -0.43 -26.99
N LEU A 355 -0.32 -0.64 -26.18
CA LEU A 355 0.40 -1.92 -26.16
C LEU A 355 -0.48 -3.08 -25.72
N ARG A 356 -1.34 -2.90 -24.72
CA ARG A 356 -2.34 -3.90 -24.30
C ARG A 356 -3.31 -4.23 -25.44
N LYS A 357 -3.79 -3.21 -26.15
CA LYS A 357 -4.67 -3.38 -27.30
C LYS A 357 -3.98 -4.17 -28.42
N LEU A 358 -2.76 -3.79 -28.79
CA LEU A 358 -1.95 -4.49 -29.80
C LEU A 358 -1.66 -5.94 -29.41
N ALA A 359 -1.36 -6.20 -28.13
CA ALA A 359 -1.18 -7.57 -27.64
C ALA A 359 -2.46 -8.41 -27.76
N LYS A 360 -3.64 -7.81 -27.51
CA LYS A 360 -4.94 -8.49 -27.63
C LYS A 360 -5.33 -8.76 -29.08
N GLU A 361 -5.09 -7.80 -29.98
CA GLU A 361 -5.51 -7.87 -31.39
C GLU A 361 -4.50 -8.61 -32.28
N HIS A 362 -3.20 -8.53 -31.95
CA HIS A 362 -2.10 -9.01 -32.80
C HIS A 362 -1.03 -9.74 -31.98
N TRP A 363 -1.43 -10.78 -31.23
CA TRP A 363 -0.57 -11.49 -30.28
C TRP A 363 0.77 -11.97 -30.85
N ASP A 364 0.78 -12.65 -32.00
CA ASP A 364 2.02 -13.22 -32.56
C ASP A 364 3.01 -12.14 -33.00
N ALA A 365 2.52 -11.06 -33.62
CA ALA A 365 3.34 -9.92 -33.99
C ALA A 365 3.88 -9.20 -32.75
N TYR A 366 3.01 -8.97 -31.76
CA TYR A 366 3.37 -8.36 -30.48
C TYR A 366 4.46 -9.15 -29.75
N LYS A 367 4.22 -10.45 -29.51
CA LYS A 367 5.17 -11.34 -28.83
C LYS A 367 6.51 -11.39 -29.56
N CYS A 368 6.50 -11.54 -30.88
CA CYS A 368 7.72 -11.54 -31.69
C CYS A 368 8.53 -10.25 -31.52
N VAL A 369 7.85 -9.10 -31.50
CA VAL A 369 8.48 -7.78 -31.28
C VAL A 369 9.07 -7.69 -29.88
N ILE A 370 8.31 -8.00 -28.83
CA ILE A 370 8.79 -7.94 -27.45
C ILE A 370 10.00 -8.86 -27.25
N ASP A 371 9.93 -10.10 -27.73
CA ASP A 371 11.03 -11.06 -27.67
C ASP A 371 12.29 -10.50 -28.36
N ASN A 372 12.15 -9.92 -29.55
CA ASN A 372 13.29 -9.32 -30.28
C ASN A 372 13.86 -8.09 -29.57
N CYS A 373 12.99 -7.17 -29.14
CA CYS A 373 13.37 -5.94 -28.46
C CYS A 373 14.07 -6.21 -27.12
N SER A 374 13.69 -7.26 -26.39
CA SER A 374 14.31 -7.65 -25.11
C SER A 374 15.82 -7.94 -25.22
N ARG A 375 16.29 -8.35 -26.40
CA ARG A 375 17.69 -8.70 -26.68
C ARG A 375 18.50 -7.57 -27.30
N LEU A 376 17.86 -6.46 -27.65
CA LEU A 376 18.44 -5.39 -28.45
C LEU A 376 18.39 -4.06 -27.72
N LYS A 377 19.34 -3.17 -28.01
CA LYS A 377 19.27 -1.78 -27.56
C LYS A 377 18.15 -1.04 -28.30
N PRO A 378 17.48 -0.05 -27.67
CA PRO A 378 16.38 0.71 -28.28
C PRO A 378 16.68 1.27 -29.68
N ALA A 379 17.92 1.72 -29.92
CA ALA A 379 18.35 2.23 -31.22
C ALA A 379 18.23 1.21 -32.36
N LYS A 380 18.21 -0.09 -32.05
CA LYS A 380 18.13 -1.19 -33.01
C LYS A 380 16.74 -1.81 -33.15
N TRP A 381 15.75 -1.35 -32.39
CA TRP A 381 14.43 -2.02 -32.35
C TRP A 381 13.67 -1.98 -33.68
N MET A 382 13.94 -0.98 -34.52
CA MET A 382 13.36 -0.89 -35.87
C MET A 382 14.17 -1.62 -36.95
N GLU A 383 15.39 -2.09 -36.64
CA GLU A 383 16.24 -2.74 -37.63
C GLU A 383 15.61 -4.08 -38.06
N GLY A 384 15.41 -4.26 -39.37
CA GLY A 384 14.85 -5.50 -39.92
C GLY A 384 13.34 -5.68 -39.73
N VAL A 385 12.62 -4.68 -39.20
CA VAL A 385 11.16 -4.74 -39.05
C VAL A 385 10.49 -4.31 -40.36
N THR A 386 9.99 -5.28 -41.12
CA THR A 386 9.35 -5.06 -42.44
C THR A 386 7.82 -5.09 -42.38
N GLU A 387 7.25 -5.77 -41.40
CA GLU A 387 5.80 -5.93 -41.26
C GLU A 387 5.17 -4.69 -40.60
N PRO A 388 4.10 -4.09 -41.19
CA PRO A 388 3.52 -2.84 -40.69
C PRO A 388 3.06 -2.90 -39.23
N ILE A 389 2.43 -4.01 -38.81
CA ILE A 389 1.95 -4.19 -37.44
C ILE A 389 3.12 -4.29 -36.46
N LYS A 390 4.18 -5.02 -36.81
CA LYS A 390 5.39 -5.09 -35.98
C LYS A 390 6.05 -3.71 -35.85
N ALA A 391 6.12 -2.95 -36.93
CA ALA A 391 6.65 -1.58 -36.91
C ALA A 391 5.82 -0.68 -35.99
N GLU A 392 4.50 -0.85 -35.96
CA GLU A 392 3.61 -0.10 -35.06
C GLU A 392 3.87 -0.46 -33.58
N VAL A 393 3.98 -1.75 -33.24
CA VAL A 393 4.33 -2.17 -31.88
C VAL A 393 5.66 -1.53 -31.43
N VAL A 394 6.69 -1.55 -32.29
CA VAL A 394 7.98 -0.93 -31.99
C VAL A 394 7.86 0.59 -31.79
N LYS A 395 7.08 1.29 -32.61
CA LYS A 395 6.87 2.74 -32.44
C LYS A 395 6.22 3.07 -31.10
N VAL A 396 5.18 2.33 -30.72
CA VAL A 396 4.48 2.51 -29.43
C VAL A 396 5.44 2.20 -28.26
N LEU A 397 6.27 1.16 -28.37
CA LEU A 397 7.31 0.84 -27.38
C LEU A 397 8.34 1.97 -27.23
N LEU A 398 8.84 2.49 -28.35
CA LEU A 398 9.78 3.61 -28.35
C LEU A 398 9.16 4.87 -27.75
N LYS A 399 7.89 5.14 -28.07
CA LYS A 399 7.17 6.29 -27.50
C LYS A 399 6.96 6.15 -26.00
N ALA A 400 6.52 4.98 -25.53
CA ALA A 400 6.40 4.70 -24.10
C ALA A 400 7.73 4.94 -23.36
N ARG A 401 8.85 4.45 -23.95
CA ARG A 401 10.20 4.67 -23.40
C ARG A 401 10.58 6.15 -23.37
N GLU A 402 10.35 6.89 -24.44
CA GLU A 402 10.63 8.33 -24.51
C GLU A 402 9.88 9.07 -23.39
N VAL A 403 8.59 8.80 -23.25
CA VAL A 403 7.73 9.45 -22.25
C VAL A 403 8.17 9.09 -20.82
N MET A 404 8.59 7.84 -20.56
CA MET A 404 9.20 7.48 -19.27
C MET A 404 10.45 8.32 -18.95
N LEU A 405 11.29 8.63 -19.95
CA LEU A 405 12.47 9.48 -19.77
C LEU A 405 12.06 10.95 -19.52
N GLU A 406 11.03 11.44 -20.20
CA GLU A 406 10.47 12.77 -19.97
C GLU A 406 9.93 12.93 -18.54
N ILE A 407 9.12 11.97 -18.08
CA ILE A 407 8.62 11.93 -16.69
C ILE A 407 9.80 11.99 -15.70
N ARG A 408 10.85 11.19 -15.92
CA ARG A 408 12.05 11.21 -15.07
C ARG A 408 12.75 12.56 -15.07
N ASN A 409 12.84 13.22 -16.23
CA ASN A 409 13.43 14.54 -16.35
C ASN A 409 12.60 15.60 -15.61
N HIS A 410 11.27 15.62 -15.78
CA HIS A 410 10.40 16.55 -15.07
C HIS A 410 10.42 16.34 -13.55
N MET A 411 10.44 15.08 -13.09
CA MET A 411 10.61 14.75 -11.67
C MET A 411 11.96 15.23 -11.12
N ARG A 412 13.04 15.16 -11.92
CA ARG A 412 14.36 15.70 -11.56
C ARG A 412 14.31 17.22 -11.42
N THR A 413 13.80 17.91 -12.44
CA THR A 413 13.67 19.39 -12.44
C THR A 413 12.88 19.88 -11.23
N MET A 414 11.75 19.24 -10.94
CA MET A 414 10.97 19.54 -9.73
C MET A 414 11.78 19.30 -8.44
N GLY A 415 12.49 18.17 -8.34
CA GLY A 415 13.31 17.85 -7.18
C GLY A 415 14.42 18.87 -6.93
N GLU A 416 15.13 19.28 -7.99
CA GLU A 416 16.18 20.30 -7.96
C GLU A 416 15.62 21.67 -7.56
N ALA A 417 14.50 22.09 -8.16
CA ALA A 417 13.86 23.36 -7.83
C ALA A 417 13.29 23.40 -6.40
N ALA A 418 12.83 22.25 -5.88
CA ALA A 418 12.33 22.12 -4.52
C ALA A 418 13.44 21.90 -3.46
N GLY A 419 14.70 21.76 -3.86
CA GLY A 419 15.81 21.46 -2.94
C GLY A 419 15.70 20.07 -2.28
N VAL A 420 15.04 19.12 -2.94
CA VAL A 420 14.88 17.75 -2.46
C VAL A 420 16.00 16.88 -3.04
N PRO A 421 16.70 16.05 -2.24
CA PRO A 421 17.75 15.19 -2.75
C PRO A 421 17.28 14.37 -3.95
N ASN A 422 18.12 14.38 -4.99
CA ASN A 422 17.78 14.00 -6.35
C ASN A 422 17.03 12.64 -6.39
N PRO A 423 15.82 12.55 -6.96
CA PRO A 423 15.08 11.30 -7.04
C PRO A 423 15.83 10.18 -7.78
N ASN A 424 16.87 10.47 -8.57
CA ASN A 424 17.68 9.42 -9.21
C ASN A 424 18.56 8.60 -8.24
N HIS A 425 18.77 9.07 -7.00
CA HIS A 425 19.43 8.27 -5.97
C HIS A 425 18.47 7.51 -5.05
N ARG A 426 17.14 7.78 -5.11
CA ARG A 426 16.19 7.31 -4.09
C ARG A 426 14.76 6.96 -4.58
N LEU A 427 14.44 7.11 -5.86
CA LEU A 427 13.19 6.61 -6.44
C LEU A 427 13.48 5.39 -7.31
N ASN A 428 12.80 4.30 -6.96
CA ASN A 428 12.79 3.01 -7.63
C ASN A 428 12.84 3.19 -9.15
N PHE A 429 13.91 2.68 -9.75
CA PHE A 429 14.06 2.63 -11.19
C PHE A 429 12.90 1.82 -11.78
N TRP A 430 12.17 2.42 -12.71
CA TRP A 430 11.21 1.71 -13.55
C TRP A 430 11.91 1.45 -14.88
N MET A 431 12.42 0.23 -15.05
CA MET A 431 12.71 -0.29 -16.38
C MET A 431 11.67 -1.36 -16.66
N LEU A 432 10.73 -1.03 -17.55
CA LEU A 432 9.91 -2.00 -18.26
C LEU A 432 10.73 -2.43 -19.47
N LEU A 433 11.35 -3.60 -19.39
CA LEU A 433 11.76 -4.36 -20.56
C LEU A 433 11.13 -5.75 -20.47
#